data_AF-A0AAW1Y5X2-F1
#
_entry.id   AF-A0AAW1Y5X2-F1
#
_cell.length_a   1.000
_cell.length_b   1.000
_cell.length_c   1.000
_cell.angle_alpha   90.00
_cell.angle_beta   90.00
_cell.angle_gamma   90.00
#
_symmetry.space_group_name_H-M   'P 1'
#
loop_
_entity.id
_entity.type
_entity.pdbx_description
1 polymer ?
#
loop_
_entity_poly.entity_id
_entity_poly.type
_entity_poly.pdbx_seq_one_letter_code
_entity_poly.pdbx_strand_id
1 'polypeptide(L)'
;MCMGLTTCAKDRPDSWTIHGLWPSIDSATNMEITCLPNSKKLGIKFRESKIHVKDLVIMEQVWPNLQNIKNEELWKHEYENHGTCTLPDPKYADWDDALSAYFRAAVNIFRDPHTDVPDALAYNNIFPGLQTSEVILTFTFIAFVFIAIGVAT
;
A
#
# COMPACT_ATOMS: atom_id res chain seq x y z
N MET A 1 8.36 12.99 -6.31
CA MET A 1 9.84 12.97 -6.42
C MET A 1 10.29 11.55 -6.77
N CYS A 2 11.02 11.32 -7.88
CA CYS A 2 11.51 9.99 -8.30
C CYS A 2 13.03 9.83 -8.08
N MET A 3 13.54 10.40 -6.99
CA MET A 3 14.96 10.29 -6.67
C MET A 3 15.26 8.84 -6.27
N GLY A 4 16.15 8.17 -7.02
CA GLY A 4 16.54 6.78 -6.78
C GLY A 4 15.91 5.74 -7.69
N LEU A 5 14.95 6.10 -8.55
CA LEU A 5 14.44 5.21 -9.60
C LEU A 5 15.24 5.36 -10.90
N THR A 6 15.56 4.24 -11.56
CA THR A 6 16.23 4.23 -12.88
C THR A 6 15.34 4.77 -13.99
N THR A 7 14.02 4.60 -13.86
CA THR A 7 13.00 5.13 -14.75
C THR A 7 11.83 5.64 -13.93
N CYS A 8 11.18 6.71 -14.40
CA CYS A 8 10.06 7.32 -13.70
C CYS A 8 8.97 7.73 -14.68
N ALA A 9 7.71 7.49 -14.31
CA ALA A 9 6.54 7.85 -15.09
C ALA A 9 6.48 9.36 -15.31
N LYS A 10 6.22 9.76 -16.57
CA LYS A 10 6.08 11.17 -16.95
C LYS A 10 4.82 11.78 -16.34
N ASP A 11 3.70 11.05 -16.38
CA ASP A 11 2.38 11.51 -15.92
C ASP A 11 2.11 11.14 -14.45
N ARG A 12 3.15 11.12 -13.62
CA ARG A 12 3.01 10.77 -12.20
C ARG A 12 2.25 11.87 -11.44
N PRO A 13 1.49 11.50 -10.39
CA PRO A 13 0.90 12.49 -9.50
C PRO A 13 1.98 13.23 -8.70
N ASP A 14 1.70 14.50 -8.38
CA ASP A 14 2.50 15.33 -7.48
C ASP A 14 1.99 15.26 -6.02
N SER A 15 1.45 14.11 -5.65
CA SER A 15 0.89 13.80 -4.33
C SER A 15 1.48 12.50 -3.81
N TRP A 16 1.19 12.20 -2.54
CA TRP A 16 1.44 10.86 -2.01
C TRP A 16 0.59 9.83 -2.74
N THR A 17 1.12 8.62 -2.86
CA THR A 17 0.48 7.46 -3.48
C THR A 17 0.68 6.25 -2.60
N ILE A 18 -0.22 5.28 -2.71
CA ILE A 18 -0.07 3.97 -2.09
C ILE A 18 1.10 3.25 -2.75
N HIS A 19 1.97 2.68 -1.93
CA HIS A 19 2.98 1.71 -2.37
C HIS A 19 2.45 0.28 -2.16
N GLY A 20 2.04 -0.03 -0.93
CA GLY A 20 1.59 -1.35 -0.52
C GLY A 20 0.84 -1.33 0.81
N LEU A 21 0.06 -2.39 1.07
CA LEU A 21 -0.51 -2.68 2.40
C LEU A 21 0.08 -4.01 2.88
N TRP A 22 0.89 -3.95 3.93
CA TRP A 22 1.73 -5.08 4.36
C TRP A 22 1.36 -5.54 5.77
N PRO A 23 0.76 -6.72 5.92
CA PRO A 23 0.56 -7.31 7.23
C PRO A 23 1.90 -7.56 7.93
N SER A 24 1.96 -7.28 9.22
CA SER A 24 3.12 -7.52 10.08
C SER A 24 2.69 -8.31 11.32
N ILE A 25 3.55 -9.20 11.81
CA ILE A 25 3.25 -10.09 12.95
C ILE A 25 3.62 -9.42 14.30
N ASP A 26 4.43 -8.37 14.30
CA ASP A 26 4.76 -7.49 15.44
C ASP A 26 5.65 -6.33 14.92
N SER A 27 5.53 -5.15 15.53
CA SER A 27 6.36 -3.95 15.37
C SER A 27 7.89 -4.17 15.39
N ALA A 28 8.39 -5.28 15.92
CA ALA A 28 9.81 -5.48 16.20
C ALA A 28 10.60 -6.24 15.11
N THR A 29 9.95 -6.87 14.13
CA THR A 29 10.65 -7.67 13.11
C THR A 29 10.26 -7.25 11.70
N ASN A 30 11.14 -6.51 11.03
CA ASN A 30 11.09 -6.18 9.59
C ASN A 30 11.34 -7.43 8.72
N MET A 31 10.69 -8.55 9.03
CA MET A 31 10.77 -9.74 8.20
C MET A 31 9.73 -9.63 7.09
N GLU A 32 10.17 -9.83 5.85
CA GLU A 32 9.28 -10.03 4.72
C GLU A 32 8.51 -11.33 4.95
N ILE A 33 7.25 -11.21 5.37
CA ILE A 33 6.41 -12.37 5.63
C ILE A 33 5.93 -12.89 4.27
N THR A 34 6.53 -13.99 3.80
CA THR A 34 5.94 -14.76 2.71
C THR A 34 4.77 -15.57 3.27
N CYS A 35 3.56 -15.03 3.19
CA CYS A 35 2.38 -15.74 3.63
C CYS A 35 1.96 -16.80 2.63
N LEU A 36 1.51 -17.94 3.15
CA LEU A 36 1.09 -19.10 2.37
C LEU A 36 2.12 -19.49 1.30
N PRO A 37 3.20 -20.22 1.65
CA PRO A 37 4.15 -20.77 0.68
C PRO A 37 3.49 -21.69 -0.39
N ASN A 38 2.21 -21.99 -0.24
CA ASN A 38 1.39 -22.78 -1.15
C ASN A 38 0.23 -21.99 -1.81
N SER A 39 0.20 -20.66 -1.78
CA SER A 39 -0.85 -19.84 -2.43
C SER A 39 -1.09 -20.26 -3.89
N LYS A 40 0.00 -20.53 -4.60
CA LYS A 40 0.00 -21.09 -5.97
C LYS A 40 -0.64 -22.48 -6.08
N LYS A 41 -0.47 -23.36 -5.07
CA LYS A 41 -1.12 -24.69 -5.02
C LYS A 41 -2.60 -24.61 -4.66
N LEU A 42 -2.99 -23.60 -3.87
CA LEU A 42 -4.38 -23.30 -3.54
C LEU A 42 -5.13 -22.60 -4.68
N GLY A 43 -4.43 -22.29 -5.78
CA GLY A 43 -5.03 -21.65 -6.95
C GLY A 43 -5.35 -20.16 -6.74
N ILE A 44 -4.86 -19.56 -5.65
CA ILE A 44 -4.99 -18.13 -5.37
C ILE A 44 -4.18 -17.39 -6.42
N LYS A 45 -4.84 -16.49 -7.16
CA LYS A 45 -4.23 -15.70 -8.23
C LYS A 45 -4.82 -14.30 -8.19
N PHE A 46 -3.99 -13.31 -8.49
CA PHE A 46 -4.49 -11.98 -8.77
C PHE A 46 -5.41 -11.99 -10.00
N ARG A 47 -6.55 -11.31 -9.90
CA ARG A 47 -7.53 -11.09 -10.97
C ARG A 47 -8.10 -9.70 -10.83
N GLU A 48 -7.63 -8.76 -11.64
CA GLU A 48 -8.10 -7.36 -11.62
C GLU A 48 -9.63 -7.27 -11.74
N SER A 49 -10.24 -8.11 -12.58
CA SER A 49 -11.70 -8.16 -12.78
C SER A 49 -12.53 -8.53 -11.54
N LYS A 50 -11.87 -8.94 -10.45
CA LYS A 50 -12.48 -9.24 -9.16
C LYS A 50 -12.36 -8.10 -8.17
N ILE A 51 -11.57 -7.08 -8.48
CA ILE A 51 -11.56 -5.82 -7.74
C ILE A 51 -12.87 -5.10 -8.03
N HIS A 52 -13.54 -4.63 -6.97
CA HIS A 52 -14.76 -3.85 -7.12
C HIS A 52 -14.49 -2.57 -7.95
N VAL A 53 -15.31 -2.31 -8.97
CA VAL A 53 -15.08 -1.25 -9.96
C VAL A 53 -14.85 0.14 -9.36
N LYS A 54 -15.53 0.47 -8.25
CA LYS A 54 -15.34 1.76 -7.58
C LYS A 54 -13.95 1.90 -6.97
N ASP A 55 -13.40 0.81 -6.44
CA ASP A 55 -12.07 0.81 -5.84
C ASP A 55 -11.01 0.85 -6.94
N LEU A 56 -11.21 0.10 -8.03
CA LEU A 56 -10.32 0.12 -9.19
C LEU A 56 -10.14 1.52 -9.78
N VAL A 57 -11.23 2.28 -9.95
CA VAL A 57 -11.17 3.68 -10.44
C VAL A 57 -10.34 4.58 -9.52
N ILE A 58 -10.40 4.35 -8.21
CA ILE A 58 -9.60 5.11 -7.24
C ILE A 58 -8.14 4.66 -7.30
N MET A 59 -7.88 3.35 -7.34
CA MET A 59 -6.53 2.78 -7.41
C MET A 59 -5.74 3.29 -8.61
N GLU A 60 -6.39 3.48 -9.77
CA GLU A 60 -5.75 4.08 -10.96
C GLU A 60 -5.17 5.47 -10.70
N GLN A 61 -5.71 6.20 -9.72
CA GLN A 61 -5.26 7.55 -9.37
C GLN A 61 -4.26 7.54 -8.21
N VAL A 62 -4.49 6.69 -7.21
CA VAL A 62 -3.77 6.76 -5.92
C VAL A 62 -2.76 5.65 -5.72
N TRP A 63 -2.74 4.63 -6.56
CA TRP A 63 -1.80 3.50 -6.49
C TRP A 63 -1.09 3.25 -7.84
N PRO A 64 -0.49 4.27 -8.48
CA PRO A 64 0.16 4.11 -9.77
C PRO A 64 1.50 3.38 -9.67
N ASN A 65 1.85 2.66 -10.72
CA ASN A 65 3.18 2.18 -10.95
C ASN A 65 4.05 3.30 -11.55
N LEU A 66 5.01 3.78 -10.77
CA LEU A 66 5.85 4.91 -11.15
C LEU A 66 6.98 4.56 -12.13
N GLN A 67 7.12 3.31 -12.60
CA GLN A 67 8.23 2.88 -13.48
C GLN A 67 7.88 2.85 -14.98
N ASN A 68 6.84 3.55 -15.43
CA ASN A 68 6.28 3.44 -16.80
C ASN A 68 5.81 2.00 -17.16
N ILE A 69 5.37 1.24 -16.16
CA ILE A 69 4.76 -0.08 -16.31
C ILE A 69 3.28 0.04 -15.95
N LYS A 70 2.44 -0.90 -16.37
CA LYS A 70 1.03 -0.94 -15.98
C LYS A 70 0.89 -1.00 -14.45
N ASN A 71 -0.11 -0.28 -13.92
CA ASN A 71 -0.46 -0.30 -12.51
C ASN A 71 -0.81 -1.72 -12.03
N GLU A 72 -1.49 -2.49 -12.89
CA GLU A 72 -1.84 -3.90 -12.65
C GLU A 72 -0.66 -4.77 -12.22
N GLU A 73 0.54 -4.58 -12.79
CA GLU A 73 1.73 -5.37 -12.43
C GLU A 73 2.19 -5.08 -10.99
N LEU A 74 2.06 -3.83 -10.56
CA LEU A 74 2.34 -3.46 -9.16
C LEU A 74 1.27 -4.07 -8.25
N TRP A 75 -0.01 -3.89 -8.56
CA TRP A 75 -1.10 -4.43 -7.73
C TRP A 75 -1.03 -5.96 -7.59
N LYS A 76 -0.68 -6.65 -8.67
CA LYS A 76 -0.41 -8.08 -8.65
C LYS A 76 0.73 -8.43 -7.71
N HIS A 77 1.88 -7.75 -7.82
CA HIS A 77 3.03 -7.97 -6.96
C HIS A 77 2.65 -7.80 -5.48
N GLU A 78 2.00 -6.67 -5.14
CA GLU A 78 1.60 -6.35 -3.78
C GLU A 78 0.59 -7.38 -3.23
N TYR A 79 -0.39 -7.79 -4.03
CA TYR A 79 -1.35 -8.81 -3.60
C TYR A 79 -0.70 -10.18 -3.41
N GLU A 80 0.10 -10.65 -4.39
CA GLU A 80 0.70 -11.98 -4.33
C GLU A 80 1.68 -12.12 -3.16
N ASN A 81 2.45 -11.07 -2.85
CA ASN A 81 3.44 -11.08 -1.77
C ASN A 81 2.87 -10.70 -0.40
N HIS A 82 1.91 -9.78 -0.34
CA HIS A 82 1.43 -9.21 0.93
C HIS A 82 -0.07 -9.40 1.14
N GLY A 83 -0.90 -9.24 0.11
CA GLY A 83 -2.35 -9.45 0.23
C GLY A 83 -2.73 -10.90 0.55
N THR A 84 -1.95 -11.88 0.10
CA THR A 84 -2.19 -13.29 0.45
C THR A 84 -2.04 -13.59 1.95
N CYS A 85 -1.42 -12.69 2.71
CA CYS A 85 -1.35 -12.73 4.17
C CYS A 85 -2.67 -12.41 4.88
N THR A 86 -3.60 -11.72 4.21
CA THR A 86 -4.88 -11.31 4.80
C THR A 86 -6.00 -12.30 4.50
N LEU A 87 -5.65 -13.47 3.97
CA LEU A 87 -6.64 -14.44 3.54
C LEU A 87 -7.30 -15.14 4.74
N PRO A 88 -8.63 -15.35 4.70
CA PRO A 88 -9.33 -16.10 5.73
C PRO A 88 -8.97 -17.58 5.69
N ASP A 89 -9.41 -18.34 6.69
CA ASP A 89 -9.27 -19.81 6.72
C ASP A 89 -9.76 -20.41 5.38
N PRO A 90 -8.93 -21.20 4.67
CA PRO A 90 -9.29 -21.82 3.39
C PRO A 90 -10.61 -22.60 3.40
N LYS A 91 -11.04 -23.10 4.57
CA LYS A 91 -12.31 -23.81 4.74
C LYS A 91 -13.55 -22.94 4.43
N TYR A 92 -13.43 -21.63 4.60
CA TYR A 92 -14.53 -20.67 4.42
C TYR A 92 -14.20 -19.57 3.41
N ALA A 93 -13.09 -19.72 2.68
CA ALA A 93 -12.56 -18.64 1.87
C ALA A 93 -13.25 -18.51 0.51
N ASP A 94 -13.73 -17.31 0.23
CA ASP A 94 -13.84 -16.81 -1.14
C ASP A 94 -12.59 -15.97 -1.43
N TRP A 95 -11.74 -16.47 -2.33
CA TRP A 95 -10.47 -15.83 -2.67
C TRP A 95 -10.65 -14.53 -3.46
N ASP A 96 -11.73 -14.44 -4.25
CA ASP A 96 -12.01 -13.25 -5.05
C ASP A 96 -12.52 -12.12 -4.13
N ASP A 97 -13.37 -12.45 -3.16
CA ASP A 97 -13.83 -11.49 -2.15
C ASP A 97 -12.67 -11.00 -1.25
N ALA A 98 -11.78 -11.91 -0.85
CA ALA A 98 -10.60 -11.54 -0.06
C ALA A 98 -9.64 -10.63 -0.85
N LEU A 99 -9.46 -10.89 -2.15
CA LEU A 99 -8.72 -10.00 -3.04
C LEU A 99 -9.35 -8.61 -3.10
N SER A 100 -10.67 -8.53 -3.34
CA SER A 100 -11.34 -7.23 -3.39
C SER A 100 -11.30 -6.52 -2.03
N ALA A 101 -11.38 -7.26 -0.92
CA ALA A 101 -11.32 -6.70 0.42
C ALA A 101 -9.95 -6.11 0.74
N TYR A 102 -8.85 -6.75 0.31
CA TYR A 102 -7.48 -6.24 0.46
C TYR A 102 -7.31 -4.85 -0.16
N PHE A 103 -7.68 -4.71 -1.44
CA PHE A 103 -7.56 -3.43 -2.15
C PHE A 103 -8.49 -2.36 -1.59
N ARG A 104 -9.72 -2.74 -1.22
CA ARG A 104 -10.67 -1.82 -0.56
C ARG A 104 -10.13 -1.31 0.78
N ALA A 105 -9.48 -2.16 1.57
CA ALA A 105 -8.88 -1.75 2.84
C ALA A 105 -7.78 -0.71 2.61
N ALA A 106 -6.87 -0.93 1.67
CA ALA A 106 -5.83 0.02 1.32
C ALA A 106 -6.40 1.37 0.82
N VAL A 107 -7.41 1.33 -0.04
CA VAL A 107 -8.10 2.56 -0.52
C VAL A 107 -8.77 3.31 0.62
N ASN A 108 -9.44 2.60 1.54
CA ASN A 108 -10.08 3.24 2.69
C ASN A 108 -9.07 3.90 3.62
N ILE A 109 -7.95 3.23 3.91
CA ILE A 109 -6.86 3.79 4.71
C ILE A 109 -6.25 5.02 4.03
N PHE A 110 -6.03 4.98 2.71
CA PHE A 110 -5.49 6.15 2.01
C PHE A 110 -6.43 7.36 2.02
N ARG A 111 -7.74 7.13 2.03
CA ARG A 111 -8.77 8.17 1.97
C ARG A 111 -9.27 8.63 3.34
N ASP A 112 -8.83 7.98 4.42
CA ASP A 112 -9.22 8.37 5.77
C ASP A 112 -8.50 9.68 6.13
N PRO A 113 -9.22 10.76 6.48
CA PRO A 113 -8.60 12.04 6.83
C PRO A 113 -7.70 11.95 8.07
N HIS A 114 -7.87 10.94 8.93
CA HIS A 114 -7.00 10.72 10.08
C HIS A 114 -5.64 10.14 9.70
N THR A 115 -5.50 9.62 8.47
CA THR A 115 -4.28 9.05 7.93
C THR A 115 -3.73 9.85 6.73
N ASP A 116 -4.18 11.08 6.54
CA ASP A 116 -3.67 11.97 5.51
C ASP A 116 -2.27 12.49 5.89
N VAL A 117 -1.25 11.86 5.32
CA VAL A 117 0.16 12.22 5.50
C VAL A 117 0.44 13.67 5.06
N PRO A 118 0.05 14.12 3.84
CA PRO A 118 0.19 15.53 3.45
C PRO A 118 -0.36 16.51 4.49
N ASP A 119 -1.60 16.31 4.96
CA ASP A 119 -2.25 17.20 5.91
C ASP A 119 -1.54 17.18 7.27
N ALA A 120 -1.14 16.00 7.75
CA ALA A 120 -0.38 15.87 8.99
C ALA A 120 0.98 16.59 8.92
N LEU A 121 1.67 16.53 7.78
CA LEU A 121 2.93 17.26 7.56
C LEU A 121 2.69 18.77 7.46
N ALA A 122 1.67 19.20 6.70
CA ALA A 122 1.33 20.60 6.52
C ALA A 122 0.91 21.28 7.84
N TYR A 123 0.16 20.57 8.69
CA TYR A 123 -0.18 21.02 10.05
C TYR A 123 1.07 21.33 10.89
N ASN A 124 2.17 20.60 10.66
CA ASN A 124 3.46 20.79 11.31
C ASN A 124 4.41 21.72 10.50
N ASN A 125 3.90 22.48 9.53
CA ASN A 125 4.66 23.37 8.65
C ASN A 125 5.74 22.67 7.81
N ILE A 126 5.53 21.40 7.50
CA ILE A 126 6.42 20.62 6.63
C ILE A 126 5.80 20.57 5.23
N PHE A 127 6.53 21.14 4.26
CA PHE A 127 6.12 21.17 2.86
C PHE A 127 7.18 20.51 1.97
N PRO A 128 6.79 19.90 0.83
CA PRO A 128 7.76 19.38 -0.14
C PRO A 128 8.71 20.48 -0.63
N GLY A 129 10.03 20.30 -0.45
CA GLY A 129 11.04 21.29 -0.84
C GLY A 129 12.47 20.80 -0.64
N LEU A 130 13.43 21.61 -1.11
CA LEU A 130 14.87 21.36 -0.94
C LEU A 130 15.33 21.95 0.41
N GLN A 131 14.98 21.34 1.54
CA GLN A 131 15.57 21.75 2.84
C GLN A 131 16.35 20.61 3.49
N THR A 132 17.57 20.97 3.90
CA THR A 132 18.61 20.11 4.42
C THR A 132 18.59 20.05 5.95
N SER A 133 18.74 18.84 6.48
CA SER A 133 19.11 18.48 7.86
C SER A 133 18.17 18.76 9.04
N GLU A 134 17.42 19.87 9.13
CA GLU A 134 16.63 20.17 10.36
C GLU A 134 15.32 19.37 10.49
N VAL A 135 14.91 18.69 9.42
CA VAL A 135 13.59 18.05 9.27
C VAL A 135 13.57 16.58 9.73
N ILE A 136 14.72 15.95 9.95
CA ILE A 136 14.82 14.50 10.23
C ILE A 136 14.25 14.13 11.62
N LEU A 137 14.42 15.00 12.63
CA LEU A 137 13.94 14.74 13.99
C LEU A 137 12.41 14.81 14.10
N THR A 138 11.76 15.74 13.39
CA THR A 138 10.29 15.84 13.32
C THR A 138 9.65 14.74 12.47
N PHE A 139 10.31 14.29 11.40
CA PHE A 139 9.80 13.20 10.55
C PHE A 139 9.76 11.84 11.26
N THR A 140 10.71 11.58 12.16
CA THR A 140 10.78 10.28 12.86
C THR A 140 9.49 10.00 13.62
N PHE A 141 8.87 11.01 14.25
CA PHE A 141 7.60 10.84 14.97
C PHE A 141 6.39 10.62 14.07
N ILE A 142 6.37 11.21 12.88
CA ILE A 142 5.24 11.14 11.95
C ILE A 142 5.24 9.79 11.21
N ALA A 143 6.42 9.29 10.80
CA ALA A 143 6.54 8.03 10.08
C ALA A 143 6.13 6.78 10.90
N PHE A 144 6.35 6.78 12.22
CA PHE A 144 5.95 5.66 13.09
C PHE A 144 4.43 5.47 13.19
N VAL A 145 3.64 6.54 13.01
CA VAL A 145 2.17 6.46 13.05
C VAL A 145 1.61 5.75 11.80
N PHE A 146 2.27 5.90 10.65
CA PHE A 146 1.77 5.34 9.38
C PHE A 146 2.20 3.90 9.10
N ILE A 147 3.31 3.44 9.67
CA ILE A 147 3.81 2.07 9.50
C ILE A 147 3.07 1.07 10.42
N ALA A 148 2.33 1.55 11.44
CA ALA A 148 1.69 0.71 12.44
C ALA A 148 0.17 0.91 12.49
N ILE A 149 -0.56 0.68 11.39
CA ILE A 149 -1.97 0.27 11.52
C ILE A 149 -1.99 -1.25 11.69
N GLY A 150 -1.54 -1.70 12.86
CA GLY A 150 -1.81 -3.04 13.35
C GLY A 150 -3.27 -3.10 13.76
N VAL A 151 -4.07 -3.90 13.05
CA VAL A 151 -5.42 -4.24 13.52
C VAL A 151 -5.25 -5.08 14.78
N ALA A 152 -5.43 -4.46 15.94
CA ALA A 152 -5.62 -5.18 17.19
C ALA A 152 -6.98 -5.91 17.12
N THR A 153 -6.94 -7.23 17.29
CA THR A 153 -8.12 -8.07 17.59
C THR A 153 -8.68 -7.74 18.97
#